data_AF-A0A942H8Q9-F1
#
_entry.id   AF-A0A942H8Q9-F1
#
_cell.length_a   1.000
_cell.length_b   1.000
_cell.length_c   1.000
_cell.angle_alpha   90.00
_cell.angle_beta   90.00
_cell.angle_gamma   90.00
#
_symmetry.space_group_name_H-M   'P 1'
#
loop_
_entity.id
_entity.type
_entity.pdbx_description
1 polymer ?
#
loop_
_entity_poly.entity_id
_entity_poly.type
_entity_poly.pdbx_seq_one_letter_code
_entity_poly.pdbx_strand_id
1 'polypeptide(L)'
;MMTRETGQVLQKKQPQESLGDLLGDLVAHSAGLVQDEFRLARQEISEKAKLYKSALILLAFGGVISFVAFLSFSSAIVLWLSTHVEPWLAAVITGAGLAVIGIVILLLGASELSNLNLKPEKTLRTLEENKEWLKDIT
;
A
#
# COMPACT_ATOMS: atom_id res chain seq x y z
N MET A 1 76.88 30.08 -38.06
CA MET A 1 76.79 28.99 -37.05
C MET A 1 75.56 29.31 -36.22
N MET A 2 74.32 28.88 -36.51
CA MET A 2 73.76 27.53 -36.73
C MET A 2 74.15 26.51 -35.67
N THR A 3 73.33 26.41 -34.62
CA THR A 3 72.94 25.14 -33.99
C THR A 3 71.54 25.28 -33.39
N ARG A 4 70.61 24.50 -33.95
CA ARG A 4 69.28 24.20 -33.46
C ARG A 4 69.39 23.00 -32.52
N GLU A 5 68.77 23.06 -31.34
CA GLU A 5 68.25 21.92 -30.57
C GLU A 5 67.02 22.48 -29.82
N THR A 6 65.76 22.30 -30.24
CA THR A 6 64.94 21.10 -30.50
C THR A 6 64.65 20.27 -29.24
N GLY A 7 63.37 20.32 -28.83
CA GLY A 7 62.71 19.26 -28.05
C GLY A 7 62.66 19.54 -26.53
N GLN A 8 61.53 19.56 -25.85
CA GLN A 8 60.17 19.22 -26.20
C GLN A 8 59.27 20.01 -25.26
N VAL A 9 58.48 20.95 -25.79
CA VAL A 9 57.24 21.33 -25.12
C VAL A 9 56.33 20.13 -25.26
N LEU A 10 56.22 19.35 -24.18
CA LEU A 10 55.20 18.32 -24.03
C LEU A 10 53.85 18.99 -24.20
N GLN A 11 53.36 18.99 -25.44
CA GLN A 11 52.02 19.37 -25.79
C GLN A 11 51.12 18.31 -25.14
N LYS A 12 50.76 18.56 -23.88
CA LYS A 12 49.68 17.88 -23.18
C LYS A 12 48.45 18.14 -24.04
N LYS A 13 48.16 17.20 -24.92
CA LYS A 13 46.97 17.15 -25.75
C LYS A 13 45.81 17.37 -24.79
N GLN A 14 45.29 18.60 -24.75
CA GLN A 14 44.04 18.89 -24.08
C GLN A 14 43.05 17.91 -24.71
N PRO A 15 42.47 16.96 -23.95
CA PRO A 15 41.41 16.13 -24.49
C PRO A 15 40.36 17.12 -24.97
N GLN A 16 40.18 17.23 -26.29
CA GLN A 16 38.98 17.85 -26.81
C GLN A 16 37.88 16.90 -26.33
N GLU A 17 37.12 17.33 -25.32
CA GLU A 17 36.00 16.56 -24.81
C GLU A 17 35.15 16.16 -26.01
N SER A 18 35.15 14.86 -26.27
CA SER A 18 34.42 14.29 -27.37
C SER A 18 32.92 14.43 -27.07
N LEU A 19 32.08 14.55 -28.10
CA LEU A 19 30.62 14.40 -27.93
C LEU A 19 30.27 13.07 -27.22
N GLY A 20 31.14 12.06 -27.30
CA GLY A 20 31.04 10.82 -26.53
C GLY A 20 31.27 10.97 -25.03
N ASP A 21 32.15 11.88 -24.58
CA ASP A 21 32.40 12.13 -23.15
C ASP A 21 31.19 12.86 -22.53
N LEU A 22 30.62 13.84 -23.22
CA LEU A 22 29.43 14.57 -22.76
C LEU A 22 28.17 13.67 -22.67
N LEU A 23 28.02 12.74 -23.61
CA LEU A 23 26.95 11.73 -23.55
C LEU A 23 27.18 10.72 -22.43
N GLY A 24 28.44 10.33 -22.18
CA GLY A 24 28.83 9.49 -21.05
C GLY A 24 28.46 10.13 -19.71
N ASP A 25 28.78 11.42 -19.55
CA ASP A 25 28.45 12.18 -18.34
C ASP A 25 26.93 12.37 -18.16
N LEU A 26 26.17 12.59 -19.25
CA LEU A 26 24.72 12.74 -19.16
C LEU A 26 24.03 11.43 -18.77
N VAL A 27 24.50 10.29 -19.29
CA VAL A 27 24.02 8.94 -18.92
C VAL A 27 24.39 8.62 -17.47
N ALA A 28 25.61 8.95 -17.04
CA ALA A 28 26.05 8.76 -15.66
C ALA A 28 25.22 9.60 -14.66
N HIS A 29 24.94 10.87 -14.97
CA HIS A 29 24.08 11.72 -14.15
C HIS A 29 22.63 11.25 -14.14
N SER A 30 22.10 10.80 -15.28
CA SER A 30 20.73 10.26 -15.38
C SER A 30 20.57 8.97 -14.58
N ALA A 31 21.58 8.09 -14.61
CA ALA A 31 21.59 6.87 -13.79
C ALA A 31 21.64 7.18 -12.29
N GLY A 32 22.38 8.22 -11.89
CA GLY A 32 22.40 8.71 -10.51
C GLY A 32 21.03 9.23 -10.06
N LEU A 33 20.34 10.01 -10.90
CA LEU A 33 19.03 10.56 -10.58
C LEU A 33 17.97 9.46 -10.36
N VAL A 34 17.95 8.43 -11.21
CA VAL A 34 17.05 7.29 -11.06
C VAL A 34 17.33 6.52 -9.76
N GLN A 35 18.60 6.37 -9.38
CA GLN A 35 18.99 5.71 -8.14
C GLN A 35 18.56 6.52 -6.91
N ASP A 36 18.66 7.85 -6.98
CA ASP A 36 18.22 8.76 -5.93
C ASP A 36 16.69 8.76 -5.77
N GLU A 37 15.95 8.75 -6.87
CA GLU A 37 14.49 8.70 -6.87
C GLU A 37 13.99 7.37 -6.31
N PHE A 38 14.67 6.25 -6.61
CA PHE A 38 14.41 4.95 -5.98
C PHE A 38 14.69 4.98 -4.47
N ARG A 39 15.80 5.60 -4.05
CA ARG A 39 16.15 5.75 -2.64
C ARG A 39 15.12 6.59 -1.88
N LEU A 40 14.65 7.68 -2.49
CA LEU A 40 13.62 8.55 -1.93
C LEU A 40 12.27 7.81 -1.83
N ALA A 41 11.84 7.15 -2.91
CA ALA A 41 10.62 6.35 -2.92
C ALA A 41 10.64 5.24 -1.86
N ARG A 42 11.79 4.56 -1.69
CA ARG A 42 11.99 3.55 -0.64
C ARG A 42 11.88 4.15 0.76
N GLN A 43 12.42 5.36 0.96
CA GLN A 43 12.32 6.05 2.24
C GLN A 43 10.87 6.44 2.54
N GLU A 44 10.15 7.03 1.59
CA GLU A 44 8.75 7.44 1.77
C GLU A 44 7.84 6.24 2.08
N ILE A 45 8.02 5.13 1.35
CA ILE A 45 7.30 3.88 1.63
C ILE A 45 7.63 3.35 3.03
N SER A 46 8.90 3.41 3.45
CA SER A 46 9.33 2.96 4.78
C SER A 46 8.74 3.80 5.91
N GLU A 47 8.73 5.13 5.75
CA GLU A 47 8.13 6.06 6.71
C GLU A 47 6.62 5.85 6.83
N LYS A 48 5.92 5.75 5.69
CA LYS A 48 4.49 5.40 5.65
C LYS A 48 4.23 4.05 6.32
N ALA A 49 5.00 3.02 5.96
CA ALA A 49 4.86 1.68 6.53
C ALA A 49 5.06 1.66 8.05
N LYS A 50 5.99 2.46 8.59
CA LYS A 50 6.21 2.55 10.04
C LYS A 50 4.99 3.12 10.79
N LEU A 51 4.34 4.13 10.21
CA LEU A 51 3.10 4.69 10.76
C LEU A 51 1.97 3.66 10.74
N TYR A 52 1.77 2.97 9.60
CA TYR A 52 0.76 1.91 9.49
C TYR A 52 1.01 0.75 10.45
N LYS A 53 2.28 0.36 10.67
CA LYS A 53 2.63 -0.70 11.63
C LYS A 53 2.20 -0.36 13.06
N SER A 54 2.51 0.86 13.52
CA SER A 54 2.13 1.30 14.87
C SER A 54 0.61 1.34 15.03
N ALA A 55 -0.10 1.89 14.04
CA ALA A 55 -1.56 1.94 14.04
C ALA A 55 -2.18 0.53 14.06
N LEU A 56 -1.64 -0.41 13.29
CA LEU A 56 -2.13 -1.79 13.24
C LEU A 56 -1.94 -2.52 14.58
N ILE A 57 -0.82 -2.29 15.27
CA ILE A 57 -0.58 -2.86 16.60
C ILE A 57 -1.62 -2.33 17.60
N LEU A 58 -1.82 -1.01 17.65
CA LEU A 58 -2.82 -0.41 18.54
C LEU A 58 -4.23 -0.88 18.21
N LEU A 59 -4.58 -0.98 16.93
CA LEU A 59 -5.87 -1.50 16.49
C LEU A 59 -6.05 -2.97 16.87
N ALA A 60 -5.01 -3.79 16.78
CA ALA A 60 -5.06 -5.20 17.19
C ALA A 60 -5.30 -5.32 18.70
N PHE A 61 -4.52 -4.62 19.53
CA PHE A 61 -4.71 -4.63 21.00
C PHE A 61 -6.06 -4.04 21.41
N GLY A 62 -6.43 -2.91 20.83
CA GLY A 62 -7.74 -2.29 21.05
C GLY A 62 -8.87 -3.23 20.67
N GLY A 63 -8.78 -3.89 19.51
CA GLY A 63 -9.75 -4.88 19.05
C GLY A 63 -9.88 -6.06 20.01
N VAL A 64 -8.77 -6.62 20.49
CA VAL A 64 -8.78 -7.71 21.49
C VAL A 64 -9.44 -7.26 22.80
N ILE A 65 -9.06 -6.10 23.33
CA ILE A 65 -9.63 -5.56 24.58
C ILE A 65 -11.12 -5.29 24.42
N SER A 66 -11.53 -4.63 23.33
CA SER A 66 -12.94 -4.39 23.01
C SER A 66 -13.72 -5.69 22.84
N PHE A 67 -13.13 -6.72 22.25
CA PHE A 67 -13.78 -8.03 22.12
C PHE A 67 -14.00 -8.70 23.49
N VAL A 68 -13.00 -8.68 24.37
CA VAL A 68 -13.15 -9.19 25.74
C VAL A 68 -14.21 -8.41 26.50
N ALA A 69 -14.21 -7.07 26.42
CA ALA A 69 -15.23 -6.24 27.05
C ALA A 69 -16.64 -6.55 26.51
N PHE A 70 -16.77 -6.76 25.21
CA PHE A 70 -18.02 -7.17 24.57
C PHE A 70 -18.53 -8.52 25.11
N LEU A 71 -17.66 -9.53 25.27
CA LEU A 71 -18.03 -10.81 25.88
C LEU A 71 -18.46 -10.65 27.35
N SER A 72 -17.77 -9.79 28.11
CA SER A 72 -18.14 -9.49 29.50
C SER A 72 -19.50 -8.80 29.59
N PHE A 73 -19.80 -7.84 28.71
CA PHE A 73 -21.11 -7.19 28.64
C PHE A 73 -22.21 -8.14 28.18
N SER A 74 -21.95 -8.99 27.18
CA SER A 74 -22.88 -10.04 26.79
C SER A 74 -23.22 -10.95 27.98
N SER A 75 -22.22 -11.37 28.74
CA SER A 75 -22.42 -12.18 29.96
C SER A 75 -23.22 -11.42 31.02
N ALA A 76 -22.95 -10.13 31.21
CA ALA A 76 -23.69 -9.29 32.14
C ALA A 76 -25.19 -9.16 31.77
N ILE A 77 -25.50 -9.02 30.47
CA ILE A 77 -26.88 -8.99 29.98
C ILE A 77 -27.57 -10.32 30.26
N VAL A 78 -26.91 -11.45 29.97
CA VAL A 78 -27.47 -12.79 30.26
C VAL A 78 -27.76 -12.96 31.76
N LEU A 79 -26.81 -12.58 32.63
CA LEU A 79 -26.99 -12.64 34.07
C LEU A 79 -28.14 -11.76 34.54
N TRP A 80 -28.22 -10.52 34.05
CA TRP A 80 -29.32 -9.62 34.37
C TRP A 80 -30.67 -10.20 33.92
N LEU A 81 -30.77 -10.71 32.70
CA LEU A 81 -32.01 -11.25 32.17
C LEU A 81 -32.41 -12.57 32.86
N SER A 82 -31.43 -13.35 33.32
CA SER A 82 -31.67 -14.58 34.10
C SER A 82 -32.38 -14.34 35.44
N THR A 83 -32.44 -13.09 35.92
CA THR A 83 -33.25 -12.73 37.10
C THR A 83 -34.75 -12.64 36.80
N HIS A 84 -35.12 -12.54 35.51
CA HIS A 84 -36.51 -12.42 35.06
C HIS A 84 -37.00 -13.65 34.30
N VAL A 85 -36.10 -14.40 33.65
CA VAL A 85 -36.42 -15.60 32.84
C VAL A 85 -35.42 -16.74 33.11
N GLU A 86 -35.70 -17.94 32.62
CA GLU A 86 -34.76 -19.06 32.76
C GLU A 86 -33.40 -18.78 32.09
N PRO A 87 -32.28 -19.25 32.67
CA PRO A 87 -30.92 -18.93 32.19
C PRO A 87 -30.67 -19.25 30.72
N TRP A 88 -31.23 -20.36 30.22
CA TRP A 88 -31.07 -20.74 28.81
C TRP A 88 -31.81 -19.77 27.88
N LEU A 89 -32.99 -19.29 28.28
CA LEU A 89 -33.77 -18.35 27.51
C LEU A 89 -33.13 -16.96 27.51
N ALA A 90 -32.55 -16.56 28.65
CA ALA A 90 -31.75 -15.34 28.74
C ALA A 90 -30.57 -15.33 27.76
N ALA A 91 -29.85 -16.45 27.65
CA ALA A 91 -28.75 -16.62 26.70
C ALA A 91 -29.22 -16.56 25.24
N VAL A 92 -30.34 -17.22 24.92
CA VAL A 92 -30.94 -17.20 23.57
C VAL A 92 -31.39 -15.80 23.17
N ILE A 93 -32.08 -15.06 24.06
CA ILE A 93 -32.56 -13.70 23.77
C ILE A 93 -31.37 -12.75 23.53
N THR A 94 -30.36 -12.81 24.40
CA THR A 94 -29.16 -11.99 24.26
C THR A 94 -28.42 -12.31 22.97
N GLY A 95 -28.22 -13.60 22.68
CA GLY A 95 -27.57 -14.07 21.46
C GLY A 95 -28.32 -13.67 20.19
N ALA A 96 -29.64 -13.76 20.19
CA ALA A 96 -30.48 -13.33 19.07
C ALA A 96 -30.33 -11.82 18.83
N GLY A 97 -30.36 -11.00 19.88
CA GLY A 97 -30.14 -9.55 19.77
C GLY A 97 -28.78 -9.21 19.17
N LEU A 98 -27.71 -9.86 19.65
CA LEU A 98 -26.37 -9.68 19.12
C LEU A 98 -26.24 -10.17 17.67
N ALA A 99 -26.92 -11.26 17.30
CA ALA A 99 -26.93 -11.76 15.94
C ALA A 99 -27.59 -10.76 14.97
N VAL A 100 -28.70 -10.14 15.36
CA VAL A 100 -29.35 -9.09 14.56
C VAL A 100 -28.42 -7.90 14.35
N ILE A 101 -27.77 -7.42 15.42
CA ILE A 101 -26.79 -6.32 15.33
C ILE A 101 -25.64 -6.71 14.39
N GLY A 102 -25.12 -7.93 14.54
CA GLY A 102 -24.04 -8.46 13.68
C GLY A 102 -24.43 -8.51 12.21
N ILE A 103 -25.63 -8.98 11.88
CA ILE A 103 -26.15 -9.01 10.51
C ILE A 103 -26.25 -7.59 9.94
N VAL A 104 -26.77 -6.62 10.71
CA VAL A 104 -26.86 -5.22 10.26
C VAL A 104 -25.47 -4.65 9.95
N ILE A 105 -24.50 -4.85 10.84
CA ILE A 105 -23.13 -4.38 10.62
C ILE A 105 -22.51 -5.05 9.39
N LEU A 106 -22.72 -6.36 9.19
CA LEU A 106 -22.24 -7.09 8.01
C LEU A 106 -22.84 -6.54 6.72
N LEU A 107 -24.15 -6.24 6.71
CA LEU A 107 -24.82 -5.66 5.55
C LEU A 107 -24.30 -4.25 5.24
N LEU A 108 -24.11 -3.41 6.26
CA LEU A 108 -23.53 -2.08 6.09
C LEU A 108 -22.09 -2.15 5.58
N GLY A 109 -21.27 -3.03 6.15
CA GLY A 109 -19.89 -3.24 5.71
C GLY A 109 -19.81 -3.78 4.27
N ALA A 110 -20.68 -4.73 3.92
CA ALA A 110 -20.77 -5.25 2.55
C ALA A 110 -21.19 -4.15 1.55
N SER A 111 -22.13 -3.29 1.94
CA SER A 111 -22.55 -2.14 1.14
C SER A 111 -21.43 -1.13 0.96
N GLU A 112 -20.65 -0.86 2.00
CA GLU A 112 -19.51 0.06 1.90
C GLU A 112 -18.44 -0.51 0.97
N LEU A 113 -18.14 -1.81 1.07
CA LEU A 113 -17.20 -2.50 0.18
C LEU A 113 -17.68 -2.53 -1.28
N SER A 114 -18.99 -2.56 -1.53
CA SER A 114 -19.54 -2.45 -2.88
C SER A 114 -19.51 -1.01 -3.43
N ASN A 115 -19.60 -0.01 -2.54
CA ASN A 115 -19.57 1.42 -2.91
C ASN A 115 -18.15 1.94 -3.13
N LEU A 116 -17.20 1.42 -2.36
CA LEU A 116 -15.79 1.51 -2.71
C LEU A 116 -15.65 0.80 -4.05
N ASN A 117 -15.47 1.55 -5.13
CA ASN A 117 -15.43 1.08 -6.51
C ASN A 117 -14.17 0.22 -6.73
N LEU A 118 -14.10 -0.94 -6.05
CA LEU A 118 -13.03 -1.94 -6.07
C LEU A 118 -13.03 -2.73 -7.38
N LYS A 119 -14.03 -2.51 -8.23
CA LYS A 119 -13.95 -2.85 -9.65
C LYS A 119 -13.08 -1.80 -10.32
N PRO A 120 -11.82 -2.11 -10.70
CA PRO A 120 -11.02 -1.17 -11.48
C PRO A 120 -11.68 -1.00 -12.86
N GLU A 121 -12.53 0.03 -13.00
CA GLU A 121 -13.27 0.31 -14.24
C GLU A 121 -12.32 0.42 -15.44
N LYS A 122 -11.13 1.00 -15.21
CA LYS A 122 -10.10 1.09 -16.24
C LYS A 122 -9.60 -0.29 -16.68
N THR A 123 -9.28 -1.18 -15.75
CA THR A 123 -8.80 -2.53 -16.07
C THR A 123 -9.89 -3.37 -16.73
N LEU A 124 -11.15 -3.24 -16.28
CA LEU A 124 -12.28 -3.92 -16.91
C LEU A 124 -12.51 -3.43 -18.34
N ARG A 125 -12.42 -2.11 -18.57
CA ARG A 125 -12.53 -1.52 -19.90
C ARG A 125 -11.43 -2.00 -20.85
N THR A 126 -10.17 -2.06 -20.38
CA THR A 126 -9.06 -2.59 -21.20
C THR A 126 -9.26 -4.06 -21.55
N LEU A 127 -9.89 -4.86 -20.67
CA LEU A 127 -10.22 -6.25 -20.96
C LEU A 127 -11.37 -6.40 -21.95
N GLU A 128 -12.36 -5.50 -21.94
CA GLU A 128 -13.44 -5.45 -22.93
C GLU A 128 -12.93 -5.03 -24.31
N GLU A 129 -12.13 -3.95 -24.37
CA GLU A 129 -11.46 -3.46 -25.59
C GLU A 129 -10.61 -4.57 -26.24
N ASN A 130 -9.84 -5.32 -25.43
CA ASN A 130 -9.05 -6.46 -25.91
C ASN A 130 -9.92 -7.61 -26.44
N LYS A 131 -11.12 -7.82 -25.88
CA LYS A 131 -12.05 -8.86 -26.33
C LYS A 131 -12.71 -8.50 -27.66
N GLU A 132 -13.01 -7.22 -27.88
CA GLU A 132 -13.51 -6.71 -29.15
C GLU A 132 -12.45 -6.82 -30.24
N TRP A 133 -11.20 -6.46 -29.95
CA TRP A 133 -10.09 -6.59 -30.90
C TRP A 133 -9.85 -8.04 -31.35
N LEU A 134 -9.98 -9.01 -30.44
CA LEU A 134 -9.85 -10.44 -30.77
C LEU A 134 -11.01 -10.98 -31.62
N LYS A 135 -12.22 -10.41 -31.48
CA LYS A 135 -13.37 -10.76 -32.32
C LYS A 135 -13.26 -10.17 -33.73
N ASP A 136 -12.55 -9.07 -33.90
CA ASP A 136 -12.36 -8.42 -35.21
C ASP A 136 -11.29 -9.13 -36.06
N ILE A 137 -10.39 -9.88 -35.40
CA ILE A 137 -9.28 -10.61 -36.04
C ILE A 137 -9.61 -12.06 -36.40
N THR A 138 -10.67 -12.63 -35.83
CA THR A 138 -11.11 -14.03 -36.09
C THR A 138 -12.36 -14.06 -36.93
#